data_AF-A0A9D1GD58-F1
#
_entry.id   AF-A0A9D1GD58-F1
#
_cell.length_a   1.000
_cell.length_b   1.000
_cell.length_c   1.000
_cell.angle_alpha   90.00
_cell.angle_beta   90.00
_cell.angle_gamma   90.00
#
_symmetry.space_group_name_H-M   'P 1'
#
loop_
_entity.id
_entity.type
_entity.pdbx_description
1 polymer ?
#
loop_
_entity_poly.entity_id
_entity_poly.type
_entity_poly.pdbx_seq_one_letter_code
_entity_poly.pdbx_strand_id
1 'polypeptide(L)'
;MNIKEELIKLRNRLLARSDTEKIKKQEEKEENIPNDTIEVVKDYYATFRLIDSRLRNLDDKVDNYINWYYNNAVKGHYTPNGEYNEPRRMCDIIEKVAVWYELRYPEYEVNRLMPGSSLEITEINDVMFNNNQYITDTLSNNQNVDTLNWPDFYNKEVFIKSLPSDEQFMFREVHYRSNVNVDTGKPYVTRLYLTPDGIVEEAENFNCLKEDLPNTHIDLDNYFKGKHIKEVLEYFKSNNIILHPNNEIEDAIKWYDKWVFLKDEFLNCIMYRIIERGGNRIGPRRAFLFAKEFNRNIDIPMMYGVDTSDPGLKLFVDEYIKAGGSKDLVCYENYHRKSSKNEILRTIKVGEIIEWLEPIEKRSKDRQFVK
;
A
#
# COMPACT_ATOMS: atom_id res chain seq x y z
N MET A 1 40.49 26.49 -13.17
CA MET A 1 39.11 26.75 -13.63
C MET A 1 38.22 26.84 -12.40
N ASN A 2 37.68 28.01 -12.08
CA ASN A 2 36.98 28.25 -10.82
C ASN A 2 35.50 27.87 -10.95
N ILE A 3 35.17 26.63 -10.55
CA ILE A 3 33.82 26.03 -10.64
C ILE A 3 32.75 26.94 -9.99
N LYS A 4 33.12 27.70 -8.96
CA LYS A 4 32.21 28.62 -8.27
C LYS A 4 31.75 29.77 -9.17
N GLU A 5 32.62 30.29 -10.02
CA GLU A 5 32.30 31.37 -10.96
C GLU A 5 31.43 30.89 -12.13
N GLU A 6 31.64 29.67 -12.61
CA GLU A 6 30.80 29.05 -13.64
C GLU A 6 29.39 28.73 -13.12
N LEU A 7 29.26 28.27 -11.87
CA LEU A 7 27.95 28.05 -11.23
C LEU A 7 27.18 29.36 -11.00
N ILE A 8 27.87 30.46 -10.66
CA ILE A 8 27.25 31.79 -10.54
C ILE A 8 26.77 32.28 -11.90
N LYS A 9 27.56 32.11 -12.97
CA LYS A 9 27.15 32.48 -14.33
C LYS A 9 25.97 31.65 -14.83
N LEU A 10 25.94 30.35 -14.53
CA LEU A 10 24.84 29.46 -14.89
C LEU A 10 23.55 29.86 -14.15
N ARG A 11 23.64 30.13 -12.85
CA ARG A 11 22.51 30.62 -12.02
C ARG A 11 21.95 31.94 -12.57
N ASN A 12 22.81 32.89 -12.92
CA ASN A 12 22.39 34.19 -13.46
C ASN A 12 21.75 34.07 -14.85
N ARG A 13 22.19 33.12 -15.69
CA ARG A 13 21.56 32.82 -16.99
C ARG A 13 20.20 32.14 -16.85
N LEU A 14 20.00 31.33 -15.80
CA LEU A 14 18.74 30.67 -15.51
C LEU A 14 17.71 31.66 -14.93
N LEU A 15 18.13 32.57 -14.05
CA LEU A 15 17.30 33.64 -13.52
C LEU A 15 16.90 34.66 -14.60
N ALA A 16 17.83 35.04 -15.49
CA ALA A 16 17.51 35.91 -16.62
C ALA A 16 16.58 35.27 -17.66
N ARG A 17 16.41 33.95 -17.66
CA ARG A 17 15.45 33.22 -18.52
C ARG A 17 14.09 32.98 -17.87
N SER A 18 13.97 33.05 -16.54
CA SER A 18 12.68 32.86 -15.85
C SER A 18 11.84 34.13 -15.71
N ASP A 19 12.47 35.32 -15.78
CA ASP A 19 11.88 36.53 -15.19
C ASP A 19 11.28 37.55 -16.17
N THR A 20 11.12 37.24 -17.47
CA THR A 20 10.54 38.23 -18.42
C THR A 20 9.18 37.91 -19.05
N GLU A 21 8.57 36.73 -18.82
CA GLU A 21 7.26 36.43 -19.45
C GLU A 21 6.12 36.00 -18.50
N LYS A 22 6.36 35.75 -17.20
CA LYS A 22 5.28 35.32 -16.28
C LYS A 22 4.96 36.26 -15.11
N ILE A 23 5.87 37.13 -14.70
CA ILE A 23 5.69 37.94 -13.47
C ILE A 23 4.79 39.17 -13.68
N LYS A 24 4.67 39.71 -14.91
CA LYS A 24 3.81 40.88 -15.18
C LYS A 24 2.30 40.63 -15.21
N LYS A 25 1.82 39.40 -15.02
CA LYS A 25 0.37 39.10 -14.90
C LYS A 25 -0.09 38.64 -13.52
N GLN A 26 0.83 38.50 -12.56
CA GLN A 26 0.51 38.01 -11.22
C GLN A 26 0.66 39.07 -10.11
N GLU A 27 1.41 40.15 -10.33
CA GLU A 27 1.70 41.15 -9.29
C GLU A 27 0.60 42.22 -9.06
N GLU A 28 -0.54 42.18 -9.77
CA GLU A 28 -1.69 43.10 -9.53
C GLU A 28 -2.86 42.47 -8.75
N LYS A 29 -2.69 41.27 -8.16
CA LYS A 29 -3.76 40.62 -7.37
C LYS A 29 -3.37 40.13 -5.96
N GLU A 30 -2.24 40.56 -5.42
CA GLU A 30 -1.79 40.20 -4.06
C GLU A 30 -1.83 41.38 -3.05
N GLU A 31 -2.73 42.34 -3.22
CA GLU A 31 -3.09 43.29 -2.15
C GLU A 31 -4.59 43.27 -1.88
N ASN A 32 -4.98 42.25 -1.12
CA ASN A 32 -6.12 42.11 -0.21
C ASN A 32 -6.44 40.63 -0.18
N ILE A 33 -6.31 39.97 0.96
CA ILE A 33 -6.78 38.60 1.17
C ILE A 33 -8.11 38.71 1.93
N PRO A 34 -9.28 38.66 1.24
CA PRO A 34 -10.55 38.44 1.91
C PRO A 34 -10.73 36.95 2.21
N ASN A 35 -11.68 36.64 3.09
CA ASN A 35 -12.09 35.32 3.62
C ASN A 35 -12.45 34.20 2.60
N ASP A 36 -12.05 34.29 1.34
CA ASP A 36 -12.45 33.40 0.24
C ASP A 36 -11.57 32.13 0.13
N THR A 37 -10.54 31.97 0.98
CA THR A 37 -9.74 30.73 1.04
C THR A 37 -10.57 29.51 1.50
N ILE A 38 -11.70 29.76 2.19
CA ILE A 38 -12.64 28.71 2.62
C ILE A 38 -13.48 28.21 1.43
N GLU A 39 -13.71 29.04 0.40
CA GLU A 39 -14.55 28.70 -0.74
C GLU A 39 -13.76 27.94 -1.82
N VAL A 40 -12.49 28.27 -2.03
CA VAL A 40 -11.60 27.57 -2.97
C VAL A 40 -11.26 26.15 -2.49
N VAL A 41 -11.07 25.95 -1.18
CA VAL A 41 -10.84 24.60 -0.61
C VAL A 41 -12.13 23.78 -0.58
N LYS A 42 -13.29 24.43 -0.37
CA LYS A 42 -14.57 23.77 -0.59
C LYS A 42 -14.73 23.35 -2.04
N ASP A 43 -14.33 24.14 -3.03
CA ASP A 43 -14.42 23.73 -4.44
C ASP A 43 -13.46 22.58 -4.79
N TYR A 44 -12.23 22.55 -4.26
CA TYR A 44 -11.29 21.45 -4.52
C TYR A 44 -11.80 20.09 -4.00
N TYR A 45 -12.54 20.06 -2.89
CA TYR A 45 -13.13 18.84 -2.32
C TYR A 45 -14.63 18.64 -2.63
N ALA A 46 -15.39 19.69 -2.96
CA ALA A 46 -16.82 19.61 -3.31
C ALA A 46 -17.07 19.28 -4.79
N THR A 47 -16.04 19.35 -5.63
CA THR A 47 -16.10 18.80 -7.00
C THR A 47 -16.13 17.26 -7.00
N PHE A 48 -15.83 16.60 -5.87
CA PHE A 48 -16.09 15.17 -5.66
C PHE A 48 -17.57 14.90 -5.33
N ARG A 49 -18.46 15.19 -6.28
CA ARG A 49 -19.86 14.76 -6.20
C ARG A 49 -20.11 13.53 -7.06
N LEU A 50 -20.54 12.47 -6.37
CA LEU A 50 -21.40 11.39 -6.87
C LEU A 50 -20.88 10.69 -8.13
N ILE A 51 -19.82 9.90 -7.97
CA ILE A 51 -19.48 8.87 -8.95
C ILE A 51 -20.46 7.71 -8.75
N ASP A 52 -21.27 7.46 -9.80
CA ASP A 52 -22.06 6.24 -9.95
C ASP A 52 -21.17 5.03 -9.64
N SER A 53 -21.61 4.14 -8.76
CA SER A 53 -20.87 2.97 -8.25
C SER A 53 -20.48 1.94 -9.34
N ARG A 54 -20.66 2.28 -10.61
CA ARG A 54 -20.35 1.52 -11.82
C ARG A 54 -19.06 1.98 -12.50
N LEU A 55 -18.50 3.12 -12.10
CA LEU A 55 -17.20 3.62 -12.53
C LEU A 55 -16.19 3.30 -11.42
N ARG A 56 -15.56 2.12 -11.47
CA ARG A 56 -14.53 1.71 -10.49
C ARG A 56 -13.19 2.30 -10.91
N ASN A 57 -12.98 3.62 -10.72
CA ASN A 57 -11.68 4.22 -10.95
C ASN A 57 -10.73 3.89 -9.79
N LEU A 58 -9.48 3.55 -10.09
CA LEU A 58 -8.43 3.33 -9.10
C LEU A 58 -8.09 4.63 -8.34
N ASP A 59 -8.26 5.79 -8.95
CA ASP A 59 -8.10 7.08 -8.25
C ASP A 59 -9.09 7.21 -7.09
N ASP A 60 -10.36 6.84 -7.31
CA ASP A 60 -11.38 6.88 -6.25
C ASP A 60 -11.01 5.97 -5.07
N LYS A 61 -10.28 4.88 -5.30
CA LYS A 61 -9.81 4.01 -4.23
C LYS A 61 -8.79 4.73 -3.35
N VAL A 62 -7.88 5.47 -3.97
CA VAL A 62 -6.91 6.29 -3.27
C VAL A 62 -7.62 7.43 -2.53
N ASP A 63 -8.54 8.13 -3.17
CA ASP A 63 -9.27 9.23 -2.53
C ASP A 63 -10.11 8.77 -1.34
N ASN A 64 -10.75 7.60 -1.44
CA ASN A 64 -11.47 6.99 -0.33
C ASN A 64 -10.54 6.66 0.85
N TYR A 65 -9.34 6.14 0.58
CA TYR A 65 -8.34 5.90 1.61
C TYR A 65 -7.86 7.20 2.26
N ILE A 66 -7.55 8.23 1.46
CA ILE A 66 -7.10 9.54 1.96
C ILE A 66 -8.19 10.20 2.83
N ASN A 67 -9.45 10.12 2.41
CA ASN A 67 -10.59 10.58 3.21
C ASN A 67 -10.72 9.80 4.52
N TRP A 68 -10.55 8.48 4.50
CA TRP A 68 -10.53 7.68 5.72
C TRP A 68 -9.37 8.09 6.64
N TYR A 69 -8.17 8.23 6.09
CA TYR A 69 -6.96 8.62 6.83
C TYR A 69 -7.14 9.98 7.51
N TYR A 70 -7.66 10.98 6.78
CA TYR A 70 -7.94 12.29 7.37
C TYR A 70 -8.89 12.20 8.57
N ASN A 71 -10.04 11.54 8.37
CA ASN A 71 -11.08 11.50 9.40
C ASN A 71 -10.70 10.66 10.62
N ASN A 72 -9.87 9.63 10.44
CA ASN A 72 -9.58 8.66 11.50
C ASN A 72 -8.21 8.88 12.14
N ALA A 73 -7.19 9.35 11.42
CA ALA A 73 -5.82 9.44 11.91
C ALA A 73 -5.31 10.88 12.08
N VAL A 74 -5.90 11.85 11.39
CA VAL A 74 -5.39 13.23 11.34
C VAL A 74 -6.26 14.20 12.13
N LYS A 75 -7.56 14.21 11.86
CA LYS A 75 -8.49 15.21 12.41
C LYS A 75 -8.49 15.19 13.95
N GLY A 76 -8.22 16.35 14.56
CA GLY A 76 -8.14 16.53 16.01
C GLY A 76 -6.84 16.06 16.65
N HIS A 77 -5.90 15.52 15.87
CA HIS A 77 -4.61 15.01 16.36
C HIS A 77 -3.42 15.91 16.00
N TYR A 78 -3.62 16.89 15.11
CA TYR A 78 -2.58 17.80 14.65
C TYR A 78 -3.04 19.26 14.78
N THR A 79 -2.10 20.20 14.64
CA THR A 79 -2.47 21.62 14.49
C THR A 79 -3.27 21.83 13.21
N PRO A 80 -4.08 22.89 13.05
CA PRO A 80 -4.83 23.13 11.81
C PRO A 80 -3.97 23.08 10.54
N ASN A 81 -2.74 23.60 10.62
CA ASN A 81 -1.77 23.53 9.51
C ASN A 81 -1.25 22.10 9.28
N GLY A 82 -1.10 21.31 10.33
CA GLY A 82 -0.77 19.89 10.22
C GLY A 82 -1.91 19.09 9.60
N GLU A 83 -3.14 19.29 10.07
CA GLU A 83 -4.32 18.58 9.56
C GLU A 83 -4.51 18.75 8.04
N TYR A 84 -4.21 19.94 7.51
CA TYR A 84 -4.27 20.22 6.09
C TYR A 84 -3.14 19.53 5.28
N ASN A 85 -1.94 19.40 5.85
CA ASN A 85 -0.78 18.90 5.13
C ASN A 85 -0.65 17.37 5.17
N GLU A 86 -1.15 16.70 6.21
CA GLU A 86 -1.01 15.24 6.35
C GLU A 86 -1.64 14.43 5.20
N PRO A 87 -2.87 14.72 4.72
CA PRO A 87 -3.44 14.01 3.56
C PRO A 87 -2.57 14.12 2.31
N ARG A 88 -1.99 15.31 2.07
CA ARG A 88 -1.09 15.55 0.94
C ARG A 88 0.21 14.74 1.09
N ARG A 89 0.80 14.74 2.28
CA ARG A 89 1.99 13.93 2.59
C ARG A 89 1.73 12.44 2.34
N MET A 90 0.55 11.95 2.72
CA MET A 90 0.14 10.57 2.46
C MET A 90 0.07 10.27 0.96
N CYS A 91 -0.54 11.15 0.15
CA CYS A 91 -0.52 11.02 -1.31
C CYS A 91 0.91 11.02 -1.86
N ASP A 92 1.76 11.94 -1.41
CA ASP A 92 3.13 12.10 -1.90
C ASP A 92 3.97 10.83 -1.66
N ILE A 93 3.83 10.17 -0.50
CA ILE A 93 4.54 8.90 -0.25
C ILE A 93 3.97 7.75 -1.08
N ILE A 94 2.65 7.67 -1.29
CA ILE A 94 2.05 6.66 -2.17
C ILE A 94 2.64 6.80 -3.60
N GLU A 95 2.67 8.02 -4.14
CA GLU A 95 3.25 8.29 -5.47
C GLU A 95 4.75 7.98 -5.50
N LYS A 96 5.50 8.39 -4.47
CA LYS A 96 6.94 8.18 -4.37
C LYS A 96 7.30 6.71 -4.47
N VAL A 97 6.56 5.85 -3.75
CA VAL A 97 6.81 4.40 -3.77
C VAL A 97 6.42 3.81 -5.12
N ALA A 98 5.30 4.24 -5.72
CA ALA A 98 4.89 3.78 -7.05
C ALA A 98 5.92 4.13 -8.13
N VAL A 99 6.45 5.37 -8.12
CA VAL A 99 7.52 5.83 -9.02
C VAL A 99 8.81 5.05 -8.77
N TRP A 100 9.19 4.86 -7.51
CA TRP A 100 10.37 4.06 -7.18
C TRP A 100 10.26 2.63 -7.74
N TYR A 101 9.07 2.03 -7.66
CA TYR A 101 8.83 0.68 -8.19
C TYR A 101 8.90 0.62 -9.73
N GLU A 102 8.51 1.70 -10.40
CA GLU A 102 8.67 1.86 -11.86
C GLU A 102 10.15 1.90 -12.27
N LEU A 103 10.98 2.60 -11.48
CA LEU A 103 12.44 2.66 -11.71
C LEU A 103 13.13 1.34 -11.38
N ARG A 104 12.68 0.65 -10.33
CA ARG A 104 13.23 -0.66 -9.94
C ARG A 104 12.91 -1.75 -10.95
N TYR A 105 11.67 -1.75 -11.45
CA TYR A 105 11.15 -2.70 -12.43
C TYR A 105 10.70 -1.96 -13.69
N PRO A 106 11.67 -1.54 -14.53
CA PRO A 106 11.37 -0.98 -15.85
C PRO A 106 10.64 -2.00 -16.72
N GLU A 107 9.95 -1.55 -17.76
CA GLU A 107 9.04 -2.41 -18.55
C GLU A 107 9.72 -3.67 -19.09
N TYR A 108 10.96 -3.55 -19.55
CA TYR A 108 11.70 -4.70 -20.08
C TYR A 108 11.98 -5.76 -19.01
N GLU A 109 12.27 -5.34 -17.77
CA GLU A 109 12.49 -6.25 -16.65
C GLU A 109 11.19 -6.91 -16.20
N VAL A 110 10.08 -6.15 -16.18
CA VAL A 110 8.75 -6.72 -15.92
C VAL A 110 8.40 -7.78 -16.97
N ASN A 111 8.61 -7.50 -18.26
CA ASN A 111 8.35 -8.46 -19.34
C ASN A 111 9.31 -9.66 -19.29
N ARG A 112 10.56 -9.50 -18.85
CA ARG A 112 11.48 -10.62 -18.64
C ARG A 112 11.00 -11.56 -17.54
N LEU A 113 10.56 -10.99 -16.41
CA LEU A 113 10.07 -11.74 -15.24
C LEU A 113 8.66 -12.32 -15.45
N MET A 114 7.78 -11.57 -16.13
CA MET A 114 6.39 -11.93 -16.40
C MET A 114 5.97 -11.45 -17.79
N PRO A 115 6.19 -12.27 -18.84
CA PRO A 115 6.01 -11.83 -20.21
C PRO A 115 4.58 -11.38 -20.56
N GLY A 116 4.49 -10.23 -21.23
CA GLY A 116 3.24 -9.66 -21.77
C GLY A 116 3.14 -9.79 -23.28
N SER A 117 4.02 -9.12 -24.04
CA SER A 117 4.01 -9.14 -25.52
C SER A 117 5.18 -9.89 -26.16
N SER A 118 6.28 -10.01 -25.43
CA SER A 118 7.57 -10.52 -25.89
C SER A 118 8.35 -11.08 -24.71
N LEU A 119 9.22 -12.06 -24.96
CA LEU A 119 10.30 -12.38 -24.05
C LEU A 119 11.39 -11.33 -24.26
N GLU A 120 11.63 -10.51 -23.25
CA GLU A 120 12.74 -9.57 -23.28
C GLU A 120 14.04 -10.32 -23.02
N ILE A 121 14.97 -10.20 -23.97
CA ILE A 121 16.32 -10.80 -23.87
C ILE A 121 17.23 -9.88 -23.04
N THR A 122 16.84 -8.62 -22.86
CA THR A 122 17.62 -7.61 -22.16
C THR A 122 17.67 -7.90 -20.66
N GLU A 123 18.86 -8.24 -20.18
CA GLU A 123 19.14 -8.41 -18.75
C GLU A 123 19.35 -7.04 -18.08
N ILE A 124 18.73 -6.83 -16.92
CA ILE A 124 18.78 -5.52 -16.24
C ILE A 124 20.17 -5.11 -15.80
N ASN A 125 21.03 -6.07 -15.41
CA ASN A 125 22.42 -5.79 -15.05
C ASN A 125 23.24 -5.31 -16.24
N ASP A 126 22.92 -5.80 -17.44
CA ASP A 126 23.57 -5.33 -18.66
C ASP A 126 23.22 -3.87 -18.94
N VAL A 127 21.96 -3.48 -18.75
CA VAL A 127 21.51 -2.10 -18.96
C VAL A 127 22.04 -1.16 -17.87
N MET A 128 21.95 -1.58 -16.61
CA MET A 128 22.23 -0.70 -15.48
C MET A 128 23.73 -0.57 -15.20
N PHE A 129 24.52 -1.62 -15.46
CA PHE A 129 25.94 -1.67 -15.13
C PHE A 129 26.83 -1.95 -16.35
N ASN A 130 26.70 -3.11 -17.00
CA ASN A 130 27.74 -3.58 -17.95
C ASN A 130 27.85 -2.72 -19.21
N ASN A 131 26.71 -2.23 -19.71
CA ASN A 131 26.63 -1.37 -20.90
C ASN A 131 26.38 0.11 -20.55
N ASN A 132 26.47 0.48 -19.27
CA ASN A 132 26.24 1.85 -18.83
C ASN A 132 27.57 2.61 -18.72
N GLN A 133 27.92 3.33 -19.78
CA GLN A 133 29.17 4.07 -19.87
C GLN A 133 29.42 4.99 -18.67
N TYR A 134 28.38 5.64 -18.13
CA TYR A 134 28.54 6.50 -16.97
C TYR A 134 28.99 5.72 -15.73
N ILE A 135 28.40 4.54 -15.49
CA ILE A 135 28.77 3.67 -14.37
C ILE A 135 30.17 3.12 -14.58
N THR A 136 30.47 2.64 -15.80
CA THR A 136 31.82 2.20 -16.18
C THR A 136 32.82 3.32 -15.88
N ASP A 137 32.69 4.49 -16.50
CA ASP A 137 33.63 5.61 -16.31
C ASP A 137 33.79 6.04 -14.84
N THR A 138 32.71 5.99 -14.06
CA THR A 138 32.73 6.40 -12.64
C THR A 138 33.34 5.35 -11.71
N LEU A 139 33.14 4.05 -11.98
CA LEU A 139 33.53 2.95 -11.09
C LEU A 139 34.75 2.15 -11.57
N SER A 140 35.13 2.27 -12.85
CA SER A 140 36.23 1.54 -13.49
C SER A 140 37.59 1.70 -12.81
N ASN A 141 37.79 2.77 -12.05
CA ASN A 141 39.08 3.00 -11.39
C ASN A 141 39.25 2.27 -10.04
N ASN A 142 38.18 1.72 -9.42
CA ASN A 142 38.26 1.17 -8.07
C ASN A 142 37.30 0.01 -7.72
N GLN A 143 36.41 -0.45 -8.62
CA GLN A 143 35.45 -1.51 -8.30
C GLN A 143 35.21 -2.48 -9.48
N ASN A 144 35.03 -3.77 -9.16
CA ASN A 144 34.55 -4.78 -10.10
C ASN A 144 33.07 -4.51 -10.41
N VAL A 145 32.78 -3.65 -11.39
CA VAL A 145 31.42 -3.33 -11.85
C VAL A 145 30.65 -4.60 -12.18
N ASP A 146 31.34 -5.61 -12.73
CA ASP A 146 30.80 -6.94 -13.08
C ASP A 146 30.26 -7.74 -11.88
N THR A 147 30.55 -7.32 -10.64
CA THR A 147 30.00 -7.94 -9.42
C THR A 147 28.75 -7.26 -8.89
N LEU A 148 28.33 -6.14 -9.49
CA LEU A 148 27.11 -5.44 -9.09
C LEU A 148 25.87 -6.17 -9.63
N ASN A 149 24.83 -6.22 -8.81
CA ASN A 149 23.57 -6.86 -9.13
C ASN A 149 22.42 -5.91 -8.81
N TRP A 150 21.53 -5.65 -9.78
CA TRP A 150 20.52 -4.60 -9.69
C TRP A 150 19.46 -4.87 -8.61
N PRO A 151 18.89 -6.09 -8.51
CA PRO A 151 18.06 -6.48 -7.38
C PRO A 151 18.67 -6.21 -6.01
N ASP A 152 19.99 -6.37 -5.87
CA ASP A 152 20.70 -6.16 -4.60
C ASP A 152 21.07 -4.69 -4.39
N PHE A 153 21.43 -3.97 -5.46
CA PHE A 153 21.81 -2.57 -5.42
C PHE A 153 20.61 -1.65 -5.17
N TYR A 154 19.49 -1.91 -5.86
CA TYR A 154 18.28 -1.11 -5.82
C TYR A 154 17.15 -1.89 -5.13
N ASN A 155 17.38 -2.29 -3.87
CA ASN A 155 16.46 -3.11 -3.08
C ASN A 155 15.50 -2.28 -2.18
N LYS A 156 14.45 -2.94 -1.66
CA LYS A 156 13.42 -2.30 -0.82
C LYS A 156 13.96 -1.81 0.52
N GLU A 157 14.89 -2.52 1.13
CA GLU A 157 15.45 -2.17 2.44
C GLU A 157 16.27 -0.87 2.36
N VAL A 158 17.04 -0.71 1.29
CA VAL A 158 17.81 0.51 0.99
C VAL A 158 16.86 1.68 0.72
N PHE A 159 15.83 1.45 -0.09
CA PHE A 159 14.83 2.49 -0.37
C PHE A 159 14.12 2.94 0.91
N ILE A 160 13.57 2.02 1.72
CA ILE A 160 12.89 2.35 2.97
C ILE A 160 13.82 3.11 3.92
N LYS A 161 15.09 2.66 4.08
CA LYS A 161 16.06 3.36 4.93
C LYS A 161 16.41 4.76 4.45
N SER A 162 16.23 5.05 3.15
CA SER A 162 16.46 6.39 2.58
C SER A 162 15.30 7.37 2.80
N LEU A 163 14.13 6.87 3.20
CA LEU A 163 12.96 7.71 3.48
C LEU A 163 13.13 8.51 4.78
N PRO A 164 12.50 9.68 4.91
CA PRO A 164 12.28 10.36 6.20
C PRO A 164 11.66 9.45 7.27
N SER A 165 11.94 9.71 8.55
CA SER A 165 11.56 8.82 9.66
C SER A 165 10.05 8.62 9.82
N ASP A 166 9.27 9.65 9.50
CA ASP A 166 7.81 9.63 9.46
C ASP A 166 7.27 8.75 8.33
N GLU A 167 7.87 8.79 7.14
CA GLU A 167 7.51 7.89 6.03
C GLU A 167 7.94 6.44 6.28
N GLN A 168 9.12 6.23 6.88
CA GLN A 168 9.60 4.91 7.29
C GLN A 168 8.61 4.19 8.21
N PHE A 169 7.92 4.95 9.05
CA PHE A 169 6.96 4.41 10.01
C PHE A 169 5.84 3.62 9.31
N MET A 170 5.42 4.04 8.12
CA MET A 170 4.37 3.37 7.33
C MET A 170 4.73 1.95 6.89
N PHE A 171 6.01 1.60 6.89
CA PHE A 171 6.51 0.27 6.49
C PHE A 171 6.77 -0.66 7.67
N ARG A 172 6.72 -0.15 8.91
CA ARG A 172 6.96 -0.96 10.12
C ARG A 172 5.82 -1.92 10.37
N GLU A 173 6.13 -3.05 10.99
CA GLU A 173 5.10 -3.96 11.47
C GLU A 173 4.24 -3.30 12.55
N VAL A 174 2.94 -3.57 12.50
CA VAL A 174 2.00 -3.09 13.51
C VAL A 174 1.99 -4.11 14.63
N HIS A 175 2.24 -3.66 15.85
CA HIS A 175 2.32 -4.50 17.04
C HIS A 175 1.33 -4.02 18.08
N TYR A 176 0.77 -4.95 18.85
CA TYR A 176 0.07 -4.58 20.07
C TYR A 176 1.02 -3.87 21.05
N ARG A 177 0.46 -3.05 21.92
CA ARG A 177 1.22 -2.50 23.06
C ARG A 177 1.69 -3.65 23.94
N SER A 178 2.92 -3.58 24.42
CA SER A 178 3.52 -4.64 25.27
C SER A 178 2.82 -4.79 26.62
N ASN A 179 2.07 -3.79 27.06
CA ASN A 179 1.23 -3.87 28.24
C ASN A 179 -0.11 -3.17 28.04
N VAL A 180 -1.14 -3.71 28.69
CA VAL A 180 -2.52 -3.21 28.67
C VAL A 180 -3.06 -3.23 30.10
N ASN A 181 -3.41 -2.07 30.63
CA ASN A 181 -4.03 -1.97 31.96
C ASN A 181 -5.51 -2.34 31.87
N VAL A 182 -5.97 -3.14 32.83
CA VAL A 182 -7.35 -3.60 32.91
C VAL A 182 -7.97 -3.05 34.17
N ASP A 183 -8.84 -2.06 34.05
CA ASP A 183 -9.57 -1.55 35.20
C ASP A 183 -10.71 -2.51 35.56
N THR A 184 -10.46 -3.28 36.62
CA THR A 184 -11.39 -4.27 37.19
C THR A 184 -12.30 -3.66 38.27
N GLY A 185 -12.14 -2.38 38.61
CA GLY A 185 -12.81 -1.76 39.75
C GLY A 185 -12.33 -2.26 41.12
N LYS A 186 -11.29 -3.11 41.15
CA LYS A 186 -10.65 -3.63 42.36
C LYS A 186 -9.42 -2.77 42.72
N PRO A 187 -8.94 -2.78 43.98
CA PRO A 187 -7.82 -1.95 44.41
C PRO A 187 -6.46 -2.36 43.83
N TYR A 188 -6.40 -3.49 43.13
CA TYR A 188 -5.18 -4.02 42.52
C TYR A 188 -5.04 -3.54 41.09
N VAL A 189 -3.81 -3.18 40.69
CA VAL A 189 -3.52 -2.88 39.30
C VAL A 189 -3.48 -4.19 38.53
N THR A 190 -4.48 -4.41 37.69
CA THR A 190 -4.56 -5.59 36.83
C THR A 190 -3.96 -5.25 35.45
N ARG A 191 -3.08 -6.10 34.93
CA ARG A 191 -2.34 -5.83 33.68
C ARG A 191 -2.09 -7.09 32.87
N LEU A 192 -2.22 -6.98 31.55
CA LEU A 192 -1.75 -7.98 30.59
C LEU A 192 -0.41 -7.52 30.01
N TYR A 193 0.55 -8.44 29.93
CA TYR A 193 1.78 -8.29 29.16
C TYR A 193 1.65 -9.10 27.87
N LEU A 194 1.85 -8.45 26.73
CA LEU A 194 1.52 -9.00 25.42
C LEU A 194 2.75 -9.12 24.52
N THR A 195 2.76 -10.17 23.71
CA THR A 195 3.61 -10.25 22.53
C THR A 195 3.17 -9.20 21.48
N PRO A 196 4.01 -8.92 20.47
CA PRO A 196 3.64 -8.06 19.34
C PRO A 196 2.34 -8.47 18.63
N ASP A 197 2.00 -9.76 18.63
CA ASP A 197 0.80 -10.34 18.01
C ASP A 197 -0.41 -10.38 18.95
N GLY A 198 -0.30 -9.81 20.16
CA GLY A 198 -1.41 -9.73 21.11
C GLY A 198 -1.64 -11.00 21.93
N ILE A 199 -0.66 -11.90 21.99
CA ILE A 199 -0.69 -13.08 22.86
C ILE A 199 -0.24 -12.69 24.26
N VAL A 200 -0.97 -13.11 25.29
CA VAL A 200 -0.64 -12.83 26.69
C VAL A 200 0.56 -13.68 27.13
N GLU A 201 1.67 -13.03 27.45
CA GLU A 201 2.85 -13.69 28.04
C GLU A 201 2.69 -13.84 29.56
N GLU A 202 2.09 -12.84 30.18
CA GLU A 202 1.85 -12.76 31.62
C GLU A 202 0.59 -11.95 31.90
N ALA A 203 -0.17 -12.35 32.92
CA ALA A 203 -1.34 -11.66 33.41
C ALA A 203 -1.18 -11.43 34.91
N GLU A 204 -1.33 -10.19 35.35
CA GLU A 204 -1.03 -9.78 36.72
C GLU A 204 -2.32 -9.39 37.45
N ASN A 205 -2.53 -9.95 38.64
CA ASN A 205 -3.62 -9.61 39.56
C ASN A 205 -5.05 -9.81 39.00
N PHE A 206 -5.29 -10.71 38.04
CA PHE A 206 -6.65 -11.04 37.59
C PHE A 206 -7.38 -11.95 38.57
N ASN A 207 -6.64 -12.68 39.39
CA ASN A 207 -7.20 -13.48 40.48
C ASN A 207 -8.06 -12.68 41.48
N CYS A 208 -7.99 -11.34 41.49
CA CYS A 208 -8.89 -10.49 42.28
C CYS A 208 -10.36 -10.53 41.82
N LEU A 209 -10.64 -11.04 40.61
CA LEU A 209 -11.99 -11.20 40.05
C LEU A 209 -12.66 -12.54 40.43
N LYS A 210 -11.96 -13.42 41.15
CA LYS A 210 -12.48 -14.76 41.51
C LYS A 210 -13.80 -14.71 42.29
N GLU A 211 -14.01 -13.69 43.11
CA GLU A 211 -15.24 -13.50 43.89
C GLU A 211 -16.44 -13.13 43.01
N ASP A 212 -16.20 -12.52 41.85
CA ASP A 212 -17.24 -12.10 40.91
C ASP A 212 -17.62 -13.23 39.93
N LEU A 213 -16.91 -14.37 39.98
CA LEU A 213 -17.13 -15.53 39.12
C LEU A 213 -17.82 -16.68 39.89
N PRO A 214 -18.98 -17.18 39.42
CA PRO A 214 -19.64 -18.29 40.07
C PRO A 214 -18.86 -19.60 39.86
N ASN A 215 -18.41 -20.22 40.96
CA ASN A 215 -17.86 -21.59 41.01
C ASN A 215 -16.58 -21.86 40.17
N THR A 216 -15.66 -20.92 40.08
CA THR A 216 -14.36 -21.16 39.41
C THR A 216 -13.18 -21.12 40.38
N HIS A 217 -12.55 -22.27 40.62
CA HIS A 217 -11.20 -22.36 41.20
C HIS A 217 -10.09 -22.03 40.19
N ILE A 218 -10.43 -21.41 39.06
CA ILE A 218 -9.51 -21.14 37.96
C ILE A 218 -8.55 -20.03 38.40
N ASP A 219 -7.26 -20.29 38.28
CA ASP A 219 -6.22 -19.29 38.36
C ASP A 219 -6.23 -18.45 37.09
N LEU A 220 -6.81 -17.24 37.17
CA LEU A 220 -7.01 -16.38 35.99
C LEU A 220 -5.70 -15.87 35.40
N ASP A 221 -4.70 -15.64 36.26
CA ASP A 221 -3.37 -15.17 35.85
C ASP A 221 -2.71 -16.21 34.94
N ASN A 222 -2.79 -17.49 35.33
CA ASN A 222 -2.30 -18.60 34.50
C ASN A 222 -3.25 -18.96 33.35
N TYR A 223 -4.56 -18.77 33.49
CA TYR A 223 -5.54 -19.08 32.46
C TYR A 223 -5.43 -18.18 31.23
N PHE A 224 -5.12 -16.89 31.42
CA PHE A 224 -4.97 -15.96 30.31
C PHE A 224 -3.65 -16.12 29.57
N LYS A 225 -2.62 -16.67 30.20
CA LYS A 225 -1.32 -16.92 29.55
C LYS A 225 -1.49 -17.80 28.30
N GLY A 226 -0.90 -17.36 27.20
CA GLY A 226 -0.95 -18.01 25.89
C GLY A 226 -2.22 -17.73 25.09
N LYS A 227 -3.20 -16.99 25.63
CA LYS A 227 -4.40 -16.56 24.89
C LYS A 227 -4.16 -15.26 24.15
N HIS A 228 -4.89 -15.06 23.06
CA HIS A 228 -4.94 -13.77 22.39
C HIS A 228 -5.81 -12.76 23.18
N ILE A 229 -5.47 -11.48 23.18
CA ILE A 229 -6.21 -10.42 23.89
C ILE A 229 -7.70 -10.37 23.52
N LYS A 230 -8.07 -10.69 22.27
CA LYS A 230 -9.46 -10.83 21.83
C LYS A 230 -10.19 -11.96 22.56
N GLU A 231 -9.53 -13.09 22.82
CA GLU A 231 -10.09 -14.18 23.63
C GLU A 231 -10.28 -13.77 25.10
N VAL A 232 -9.38 -12.95 25.65
CA VAL A 232 -9.51 -12.42 27.01
C VAL A 232 -10.72 -11.48 27.10
N LEU A 233 -10.92 -10.60 26.13
CA LEU A 233 -12.10 -9.75 26.05
C LEU A 233 -13.39 -10.57 25.93
N GLU A 234 -13.38 -11.60 25.10
CA GLU A 234 -14.51 -12.52 24.93
C GLU A 234 -14.82 -13.30 26.21
N TYR A 235 -13.78 -13.69 26.96
CA TYR A 235 -13.95 -14.31 28.27
C TYR A 235 -14.69 -13.38 29.24
N PHE A 236 -14.31 -12.11 29.35
CA PHE A 236 -15.02 -11.16 30.22
C PHE A 236 -16.47 -10.98 29.80
N LYS A 237 -16.74 -10.84 28.50
CA LYS A 237 -18.09 -10.71 27.95
C LYS A 237 -18.95 -11.95 28.23
N SER A 238 -18.40 -13.13 28.00
CA SER A 238 -19.10 -14.42 28.17
C SER A 238 -19.42 -14.73 29.63
N ASN A 239 -18.60 -14.24 30.57
CA ASN A 239 -18.81 -14.44 32.01
C ASN A 239 -19.53 -13.24 32.68
N ASN A 240 -20.09 -12.31 31.89
CA ASN A 240 -20.76 -11.10 32.39
C ASN A 240 -19.90 -10.26 33.34
N ILE A 241 -18.57 -10.28 33.18
CA ILE A 241 -17.66 -9.41 33.92
C ILE A 241 -17.69 -8.04 33.25
N ILE A 242 -18.21 -7.06 33.97
CA ILE A 242 -18.27 -5.67 33.50
C ILE A 242 -16.93 -4.99 33.80
N LEU A 243 -16.16 -4.71 32.76
CA LEU A 243 -14.94 -3.90 32.87
C LEU A 243 -15.30 -2.43 33.05
N HIS A 244 -14.55 -1.74 33.90
CA HIS A 244 -14.78 -0.32 34.16
C HIS A 244 -14.40 0.52 32.92
N PRO A 245 -15.02 1.70 32.66
CA PRO A 245 -14.80 2.46 31.43
C PRO A 245 -13.36 2.84 31.11
N ASN A 246 -12.46 2.86 32.10
CA ASN A 246 -11.04 3.18 31.91
C ASN A 246 -10.18 1.96 31.52
N ASN A 247 -10.79 0.81 31.19
CA ASN A 247 -10.05 -0.37 30.74
C ASN A 247 -9.43 -0.16 29.35
N GLU A 248 -8.20 -0.62 29.16
CA GLU A 248 -7.46 -0.40 27.91
C GLU A 248 -7.61 -1.56 26.91
N ILE A 249 -8.29 -2.67 27.25
CA ILE A 249 -8.37 -3.86 26.38
C ILE A 249 -9.02 -3.53 25.04
N GLU A 250 -10.22 -2.94 25.08
CA GLU A 250 -10.92 -2.60 23.84
C GLU A 250 -10.17 -1.55 23.03
N ASP A 251 -9.54 -0.59 23.70
CA ASP A 251 -8.79 0.48 23.06
C ASP A 251 -7.51 -0.04 22.41
N ALA A 252 -6.81 -0.98 23.05
CA ALA A 252 -5.65 -1.65 22.48
C ALA A 252 -6.01 -2.43 21.21
N ILE A 253 -7.13 -3.17 21.23
CA ILE A 253 -7.64 -3.89 20.07
C ILE A 253 -8.05 -2.93 18.95
N LYS A 254 -8.85 -1.90 19.25
CA LYS A 254 -9.30 -0.91 18.27
C LYS A 254 -8.12 -0.15 17.66
N TRP A 255 -7.13 0.20 18.47
CA TRP A 255 -5.91 0.86 18.01
C TRP A 255 -5.13 -0.04 17.05
N TYR A 256 -4.90 -1.32 17.43
CA TYR A 256 -4.21 -2.28 16.58
C TYR A 256 -4.94 -2.48 15.25
N ASP A 257 -6.24 -2.79 15.29
CA ASP A 257 -7.05 -3.04 14.09
C ASP A 257 -7.08 -1.80 13.16
N LYS A 258 -7.13 -0.59 13.73
CA LYS A 258 -7.03 0.68 12.97
C LYS A 258 -5.69 0.82 12.26
N TRP A 259 -4.59 0.53 12.93
CA TRP A 259 -3.25 0.65 12.34
C TRP A 259 -2.97 -0.43 11.30
N VAL A 260 -3.48 -1.64 11.50
CA VAL A 260 -3.47 -2.71 10.49
C VAL A 260 -4.20 -2.22 9.24
N PHE A 261 -5.43 -1.71 9.38
CA PHE A 261 -6.18 -1.17 8.23
C PHE A 261 -5.41 -0.03 7.54
N LEU A 262 -4.88 0.93 8.32
CA LEU A 262 -4.15 2.08 7.78
C LEU A 262 -2.97 1.64 6.91
N LYS A 263 -2.17 0.67 7.39
CA LYS A 263 -1.01 0.15 6.69
C LYS A 263 -1.42 -0.68 5.46
N ASP A 264 -2.42 -1.53 5.62
CA ASP A 264 -2.86 -2.43 4.55
C ASP A 264 -3.43 -1.64 3.38
N GLU A 265 -4.30 -0.66 3.65
CA GLU A 265 -4.87 0.19 2.61
C GLU A 265 -3.84 1.16 2.00
N PHE A 266 -2.86 1.63 2.77
CA PHE A 266 -1.71 2.37 2.24
C PHE A 266 -0.98 1.58 1.14
N LEU A 267 -0.64 0.31 1.44
CA LEU A 267 0.05 -0.56 0.49
C LEU A 267 -0.84 -0.96 -0.69
N ASN A 268 -2.15 -1.09 -0.48
CA ASN A 268 -3.12 -1.28 -1.57
C ASN A 268 -3.18 -0.06 -2.50
N CYS A 269 -3.16 1.16 -1.94
CA CYS A 269 -3.12 2.39 -2.73
C CYS A 269 -1.86 2.48 -3.59
N ILE A 270 -0.70 2.07 -3.06
CA ILE A 270 0.52 1.97 -3.87
C ILE A 270 0.33 1.02 -5.05
N MET A 271 -0.27 -0.16 -4.85
CA MET A 271 -0.57 -1.07 -5.95
C MET A 271 -1.51 -0.45 -6.99
N TYR A 272 -2.56 0.25 -6.56
CA TYR A 272 -3.45 0.95 -7.49
C TYR A 272 -2.70 1.98 -8.34
N ARG A 273 -1.79 2.75 -7.73
CA ARG A 273 -0.96 3.72 -8.45
C ARG A 273 0.06 3.07 -9.37
N ILE A 274 0.66 1.94 -8.97
CA ILE A 274 1.53 1.14 -9.85
C ILE A 274 0.76 0.63 -11.08
N ILE A 275 -0.48 0.17 -10.90
CA ILE A 275 -1.35 -0.29 -11.99
C ILE A 275 -1.63 0.85 -12.96
N GLU A 276 -2.16 1.98 -12.47
CA GLU A 276 -2.49 3.14 -13.30
C GLU A 276 -1.29 3.65 -14.11
N ARG A 277 -0.13 3.80 -13.46
CA ARG A 277 1.09 4.30 -14.12
C ARG A 277 1.65 3.35 -15.17
N GLY A 278 1.55 2.04 -14.98
CA GLY A 278 2.11 1.04 -15.88
C GLY A 278 1.18 0.61 -17.02
N GLY A 279 -0.05 1.13 -17.09
CA GLY A 279 -1.01 0.78 -18.12
C GLY A 279 -1.48 -0.68 -18.08
N ASN A 280 -2.19 -1.08 -19.14
CA ASN A 280 -2.99 -2.31 -19.23
C ASN A 280 -2.25 -3.65 -19.04
N ARG A 281 -0.93 -3.70 -19.22
CA ARG A 281 -0.16 -4.96 -19.17
C ARG A 281 0.97 -4.92 -18.16
N ILE A 282 1.77 -3.86 -18.20
CA ILE A 282 2.94 -3.72 -17.32
C ILE A 282 2.50 -3.33 -15.91
N GLY A 283 1.52 -2.44 -15.75
CA GLY A 283 1.03 -1.99 -14.45
C GLY A 283 0.59 -3.13 -13.54
N PRO A 284 -0.38 -3.97 -13.94
CA PRO A 284 -0.83 -5.14 -13.20
C PRO A 284 0.30 -6.11 -12.83
N ARG A 285 1.21 -6.38 -13.77
CA ARG A 285 2.36 -7.27 -13.51
C ARG A 285 3.34 -6.66 -12.51
N ARG A 286 3.66 -5.38 -12.66
CA ARG A 286 4.52 -4.65 -11.73
C ARG A 286 3.90 -4.62 -10.33
N ALA A 287 2.59 -4.39 -10.22
CA ALA A 287 1.87 -4.45 -8.95
C ALA A 287 1.83 -5.87 -8.36
N PHE A 288 1.83 -6.91 -9.18
CA PHE A 288 1.97 -8.29 -8.72
C PHE A 288 3.35 -8.59 -8.11
N LEU A 289 4.43 -8.04 -8.70
CA LEU A 289 5.78 -8.09 -8.08
C LEU A 289 5.77 -7.38 -6.72
N PHE A 290 5.16 -6.20 -6.64
CA PHE A 290 5.00 -5.46 -5.38
C PHE A 290 4.23 -6.29 -4.35
N ALA A 291 3.12 -6.91 -4.75
CA ALA A 291 2.31 -7.73 -3.86
C ALA A 291 3.12 -8.89 -3.26
N LYS A 292 3.91 -9.59 -4.06
CA LYS A 292 4.78 -10.68 -3.58
C LYS A 292 5.85 -10.17 -2.63
N GLU A 293 6.48 -9.04 -2.96
CA GLU A 293 7.59 -8.50 -2.17
C GLU A 293 7.16 -7.92 -0.80
N PHE A 294 5.96 -7.34 -0.74
CA PHE A 294 5.39 -6.75 0.47
C PHE A 294 4.36 -7.66 1.17
N ASN A 295 4.25 -8.92 0.73
CA ASN A 295 3.29 -9.91 1.25
C ASN A 295 1.84 -9.38 1.28
N ARG A 296 1.39 -8.83 0.14
CA ARG A 296 0.07 -8.22 -0.06
C ARG A 296 -0.83 -9.03 -0.96
N ASN A 297 -2.09 -8.59 -0.98
CA ASN A 297 -3.14 -9.27 -1.70
C ASN A 297 -2.85 -9.27 -3.22
N ILE A 298 -2.45 -10.43 -3.72
CA ILE A 298 -2.17 -10.68 -5.15
C ILE A 298 -3.43 -10.62 -6.02
N ASP A 299 -4.62 -10.62 -5.42
CA ASP A 299 -5.89 -10.51 -6.14
C ASP A 299 -6.06 -9.11 -6.75
N ILE A 300 -5.54 -8.07 -6.10
CA ILE A 300 -5.63 -6.69 -6.61
C ILE A 300 -5.02 -6.59 -8.01
N PRO A 301 -3.74 -6.93 -8.23
CA PRO A 301 -3.16 -6.85 -9.57
C PRO A 301 -3.86 -7.75 -10.60
N MET A 302 -4.28 -8.97 -10.21
CA MET A 302 -5.01 -9.87 -11.13
C MET A 302 -6.40 -9.31 -11.50
N MET A 303 -7.10 -8.67 -10.56
CA MET A 303 -8.42 -8.09 -10.76
C MET A 303 -8.43 -7.02 -11.87
N TYR A 304 -7.35 -6.24 -12.00
CA TYR A 304 -7.23 -5.17 -13.00
C TYR A 304 -6.37 -5.56 -14.22
N GLY A 305 -5.77 -6.74 -14.21
CA GLY A 305 -4.80 -7.17 -15.23
C GLY A 305 -5.33 -7.97 -16.41
N VAL A 306 -6.64 -8.15 -16.51
CA VAL A 306 -7.25 -8.92 -17.60
C VAL A 306 -7.39 -8.05 -18.85
N ASP A 307 -6.43 -8.16 -19.76
CA ASP A 307 -6.49 -7.56 -21.09
C ASP A 307 -6.61 -8.65 -22.16
N THR A 308 -7.74 -8.67 -22.88
CA THR A 308 -8.02 -9.66 -23.93
C THR A 308 -7.08 -9.58 -25.13
N SER A 309 -6.36 -8.47 -25.29
CA SER A 309 -5.35 -8.29 -26.34
C SER A 309 -3.94 -8.70 -25.89
N ASP A 310 -3.75 -9.07 -24.63
CA ASP A 310 -2.46 -9.43 -24.05
C ASP A 310 -2.09 -10.87 -24.41
N PRO A 311 -1.09 -11.10 -25.28
CA PRO A 311 -0.70 -12.45 -25.67
C PRO A 311 -0.03 -13.23 -24.52
N GLY A 312 0.44 -12.53 -23.47
CA GLY A 312 1.02 -13.09 -22.27
C GLY A 312 0.03 -13.27 -21.12
N LEU A 313 -1.27 -12.99 -21.34
CA LEU A 313 -2.30 -13.10 -20.29
C LEU A 313 -2.31 -14.48 -19.64
N LYS A 314 -2.14 -15.54 -20.43
CA LYS A 314 -2.09 -16.92 -19.92
C LYS A 314 -0.97 -17.10 -18.90
N LEU A 315 0.24 -16.59 -19.20
CA LEU A 315 1.38 -16.70 -18.30
C LEU A 315 1.14 -15.93 -16.99
N PHE A 316 0.52 -14.76 -17.08
CA PHE A 316 0.19 -13.97 -15.91
C PHE A 316 -0.85 -14.67 -15.01
N VAL A 317 -1.91 -15.25 -15.61
CA VAL A 317 -2.91 -16.05 -14.88
C VAL A 317 -2.27 -17.28 -14.23
N ASP A 318 -1.40 -17.99 -14.95
CA ASP A 318 -0.73 -19.18 -14.43
C ASP A 318 0.18 -18.83 -13.23
N GLU A 319 0.92 -17.71 -13.28
CA GLU A 319 1.74 -17.23 -12.16
C GLU A 319 0.88 -16.78 -10.96
N TYR A 320 -0.26 -16.13 -11.20
CA TYR A 320 -1.23 -15.79 -10.14
C TYR A 320 -1.78 -17.04 -9.43
N ILE A 321 -2.19 -18.07 -10.18
CA ILE A 321 -2.66 -19.33 -9.60
C ILE A 321 -1.54 -20.05 -8.84
N LYS A 322 -0.32 -20.07 -9.40
CA LYS A 322 0.85 -20.66 -8.74
C LYS A 322 1.19 -19.96 -7.42
N ALA A 323 0.93 -18.65 -7.33
CA ALA A 323 1.10 -17.87 -6.10
C ALA A 323 -0.03 -18.08 -5.07
N GLY A 324 -0.99 -18.98 -5.31
CA GLY A 324 -2.10 -19.28 -4.41
C GLY A 324 -3.39 -18.52 -4.73
N GLY A 325 -3.46 -17.87 -5.88
CA GLY A 325 -4.62 -17.11 -6.33
C GLY A 325 -5.88 -17.96 -6.51
N SER A 326 -7.04 -17.36 -6.23
CA SER A 326 -8.34 -18.01 -6.39
C SER A 326 -8.85 -17.97 -7.83
N LYS A 327 -9.36 -19.12 -8.31
CA LYS A 327 -10.09 -19.22 -9.60
C LYS A 327 -11.45 -18.50 -9.58
N ASP A 328 -12.00 -18.26 -8.39
CA ASP A 328 -13.26 -17.55 -8.22
C ASP A 328 -13.12 -16.03 -8.17
N LEU A 329 -11.88 -15.51 -8.24
CA LEU A 329 -11.65 -14.07 -8.31
C LEU A 329 -12.35 -13.49 -9.54
N VAL A 330 -13.13 -12.43 -9.31
CA VAL A 330 -13.81 -11.66 -10.35
C VAL A 330 -12.91 -10.51 -10.80
N CYS A 331 -12.54 -10.50 -12.07
CA CYS A 331 -11.67 -9.50 -12.69
C CYS A 331 -12.44 -8.57 -13.63
N TYR A 332 -11.90 -7.39 -13.93
CA TYR A 332 -12.45 -6.45 -14.91
C TYR A 332 -11.77 -6.60 -16.28
N GLU A 333 -12.55 -6.94 -17.29
CA GLU A 333 -12.04 -7.11 -18.64
C GLU A 333 -11.71 -5.79 -19.31
N ASN A 334 -10.46 -5.66 -19.76
CA ASN A 334 -9.91 -4.50 -20.46
C ASN A 334 -10.06 -3.21 -19.64
N TYR A 335 -9.81 -3.28 -18.33
CA TYR A 335 -10.00 -2.19 -17.38
C TYR A 335 -9.50 -0.84 -17.90
N HIS A 336 -8.21 -0.68 -18.16
CA HIS A 336 -7.62 0.59 -18.60
C HIS A 336 -8.26 1.18 -19.87
N ARG A 337 -8.63 0.33 -20.82
CA ARG A 337 -9.25 0.77 -22.08
C ARG A 337 -10.66 1.32 -21.85
N LYS A 338 -11.37 0.80 -20.86
CA LYS A 338 -12.77 1.11 -20.58
C LYS A 338 -12.94 2.18 -19.51
N SER A 339 -12.09 2.17 -18.46
CA SER A 339 -12.11 3.17 -17.39
C SER A 339 -11.83 4.57 -17.94
N SER A 340 -10.84 4.71 -18.81
CA SER A 340 -10.52 5.98 -19.51
C SER A 340 -11.67 6.52 -20.38
N LYS A 341 -12.68 5.70 -20.69
CA LYS A 341 -13.84 6.06 -21.51
C LYS A 341 -15.15 6.09 -20.73
N ASN A 342 -15.10 5.88 -19.41
CA ASN A 342 -16.28 5.72 -18.56
C ASN A 342 -17.26 4.65 -19.08
N GLU A 343 -16.73 3.59 -19.71
CA GLU A 343 -17.52 2.47 -20.20
C GLU A 343 -17.83 1.48 -19.08
N ILE A 344 -18.96 0.77 -19.20
CA ILE A 344 -19.33 -0.30 -18.25
C ILE A 344 -18.25 -1.39 -18.27
N LEU A 345 -17.65 -1.63 -17.10
CA LEU A 345 -16.68 -2.69 -16.89
C LEU A 345 -17.39 -4.04 -16.91
N ARG A 346 -17.03 -4.88 -17.88
CA ARG A 346 -17.43 -6.29 -17.88
C ARG A 346 -16.55 -7.04 -16.90
N THR A 347 -17.13 -8.05 -16.27
CA THR A 347 -16.44 -8.89 -15.31
C THR A 347 -16.34 -10.32 -15.79
N ILE A 348 -15.23 -10.97 -15.48
CA ILE A 348 -14.97 -12.38 -15.80
C ILE A 348 -14.26 -13.05 -14.62
N LYS A 349 -14.59 -14.31 -14.33
CA LYS A 349 -13.86 -15.07 -13.30
C LYS A 349 -12.54 -15.62 -13.85
N VAL A 350 -11.52 -15.72 -13.01
CA VAL A 350 -10.24 -16.33 -13.40
C VAL A 350 -10.41 -17.74 -13.97
N GLY A 351 -11.30 -18.56 -13.40
CA GLY A 351 -11.62 -19.90 -13.94
C GLY A 351 -12.10 -19.86 -15.39
N GLU A 352 -12.97 -18.90 -15.74
CA GLU A 352 -13.49 -18.72 -17.09
C GLU A 352 -12.40 -18.23 -18.06
N ILE A 353 -11.48 -17.38 -17.58
CA ILE A 353 -10.29 -16.96 -18.35
C ILE A 353 -9.42 -18.17 -18.68
N ILE A 354 -9.17 -19.05 -17.70
CA ILE A 354 -8.37 -20.27 -17.90
C ILE A 354 -9.01 -21.13 -18.99
N GLU A 355 -10.32 -21.40 -18.88
CA GLU A 355 -11.07 -22.14 -19.89
C GLU A 355 -10.96 -21.47 -21.26
N TRP A 356 -11.12 -20.15 -21.34
CA TRP A 356 -11.01 -19.37 -22.57
C TRP A 356 -9.60 -19.34 -23.18
N LEU A 357 -8.55 -19.57 -22.39
CA LEU A 357 -7.17 -19.63 -22.86
C LEU A 357 -6.69 -21.07 -23.16
N GLU A 358 -7.50 -22.10 -22.87
CA GLU A 358 -7.14 -23.48 -23.21
C GLU A 358 -7.19 -23.72 -24.73
N PRO A 359 -6.27 -24.53 -25.30
CA PRO A 359 -6.33 -24.93 -26.70
C PRO A 359 -7.65 -25.65 -27.05
N ILE A 360 -8.21 -25.34 -28.21
CA ILE A 360 -9.50 -25.86 -28.68
C ILE A 360 -9.55 -27.41 -28.66
N GLU A 361 -8.41 -28.08 -28.91
CA GLU A 361 -8.30 -29.55 -28.91
C GLU A 361 -8.52 -30.21 -27.53
N LYS A 362 -8.26 -29.49 -26.43
CA LYS A 362 -8.56 -29.97 -25.07
C LYS A 362 -10.04 -29.80 -24.72
N ARG A 363 -10.65 -28.67 -25.10
CA ARG A 363 -12.09 -28.40 -24.86
C ARG A 363 -13.02 -29.42 -25.50
N SER A 364 -12.61 -30.04 -26.62
CA SER A 364 -13.39 -31.09 -27.29
C SER A 364 -13.30 -32.45 -26.62
N LYS A 365 -12.22 -32.75 -25.89
CA LYS A 365 -12.06 -34.05 -25.20
C LYS A 365 -12.90 -34.13 -23.93
N ASP A 366 -12.96 -33.07 -23.15
CA ASP A 366 -13.74 -33.06 -21.89
C ASP A 366 -15.25 -33.05 -22.12
N ARG A 367 -15.73 -32.58 -23.28
CA ARG A 367 -17.15 -32.67 -23.68
C ARG A 367 -17.53 -34.02 -24.27
N GLN A 368 -16.57 -34.90 -24.59
CA GLN A 368 -16.87 -36.25 -25.09
C GLN A 368 -17.00 -37.29 -23.97
N PHE A 369 -16.59 -36.99 -22.74
CA PHE A 369 -16.76 -37.87 -21.57
C PHE A 369 -18.03 -37.60 -20.75
N VAL A 370 -18.85 -36.64 -21.17
CA VAL A 370 -20.22 -36.44 -20.65
C VAL A 370 -21.21 -36.75 -21.77
N LYS A 371 -21.34 -38.03 -22.10
CA LYS A 371 -22.49 -38.58 -22.83
C LYS A 371 -22.78 -39.99 -22.35
#